data_AF-A0A6A5RXC9-F1
#
_entry.id   AF-A0A6A5RXC9-F1
#
_cell.length_a   1.000
_cell.length_b   1.000
_cell.length_c   1.000
_cell.angle_alpha   90.00
_cell.angle_beta   90.00
_cell.angle_gamma   90.00
#
_symmetry.space_group_name_H-M   'P 1'
#
loop_
_entity.id
_entity.type
_entity.pdbx_description
1 polymer ?
#
loop_
_entity_poly.entity_id
_entity_poly.type
_entity_poly.pdbx_seq_one_letter_code
_entity_poly.pdbx_strand_id
1 'polypeptide(L)'
;MPPRIRSSKFASLPRPSPSQPQCARPQTITHNVPSSRHFSQTPCQQVTLRRRKFYEWLNGPGKQLKEPLPASTNYLGAYDKYGNLVRAGPGYQRGAAKPQEAGETKLTETTNEAAASTEETKTPEGQESLEALEDAARQEQAEKKDDAQDDSVLPPETQEDLRPFPLNQYFRSQPVLSEDLREAIFQRVKRDGATVSLASVEFGVSNERVGAVVRLKQMEKEWIAQGKTLAMPYSKALLEMLPTTPYIDTSEPANRGKRPIVHEPINDLIVHPATRQQLWVPVAESRHFTREDAGKAFDNSLLPADERIPHPELVKAERELASGLSFEERRKLAEERFAVETAQKKSEEEAKQAEIRAQKVVPQRRWDFVFKDISVESAGRNGRDARGVGWRYGLPHQDRKKGQVKIPTKVEA
;
A
#
# COMPACT_ATOMS: atom_id res chain seq x y z
N MET A 1 -30.18 17.51 -45.86
CA MET A 1 -30.33 17.45 -47.33
C MET A 1 -29.77 16.12 -47.82
N PRO A 2 -30.48 15.37 -48.68
CA PRO A 2 -30.04 14.05 -49.17
C PRO A 2 -29.10 14.17 -50.38
N PRO A 3 -28.27 13.15 -50.69
CA PRO A 3 -27.29 13.19 -51.78
C PRO A 3 -27.87 12.67 -53.11
N ARG A 4 -27.41 13.21 -54.25
CA ARG A 4 -27.65 12.65 -55.60
C ARG A 4 -26.34 12.28 -56.28
N ILE A 5 -26.41 11.17 -56.99
CA ILE A 5 -25.33 10.34 -57.55
C ILE A 5 -25.39 10.40 -59.09
N ARG A 6 -24.20 10.37 -59.73
CA ARG A 6 -23.85 9.93 -61.13
C ARG A 6 -24.38 10.75 -62.32
N SER A 7 -23.77 10.77 -63.53
CA SER A 7 -22.43 10.45 -64.08
C SER A 7 -22.44 10.72 -65.61
N SER A 8 -21.35 11.26 -66.15
CA SER A 8 -20.70 11.03 -67.47
C SER A 8 -21.51 10.77 -68.77
N LYS A 9 -21.26 11.54 -69.84
CA LYS A 9 -20.51 11.13 -71.09
C LYS A 9 -20.81 12.01 -72.35
N PHE A 10 -19.72 12.54 -72.96
CA PHE A 10 -19.40 12.83 -74.41
C PHE A 10 -20.34 13.71 -75.28
N ALA A 11 -19.96 14.48 -76.33
CA ALA A 11 -18.78 14.59 -77.24
C ALA A 11 -18.71 16.03 -77.89
N SER A 12 -17.53 16.63 -78.18
CA SER A 12 -16.82 16.85 -79.49
C SER A 12 -17.47 17.92 -80.43
N LEU A 13 -16.83 18.96 -81.01
CA LEU A 13 -15.67 19.18 -81.95
C LEU A 13 -15.55 20.73 -82.25
N PRO A 14 -14.71 21.29 -83.17
CA PRO A 14 -13.30 21.06 -83.56
C PRO A 14 -12.41 22.36 -83.67
N ARG A 15 -11.15 22.11 -84.05
CA ARG A 15 -9.91 22.92 -84.30
C ARG A 15 -10.01 24.12 -85.28
N PRO A 16 -9.02 25.04 -85.33
CA PRO A 16 -7.87 24.85 -86.25
C PRO A 16 -6.48 25.31 -85.74
N SER A 17 -5.45 24.82 -86.41
CA SER A 17 -4.01 25.19 -86.38
C SER A 17 -3.62 25.78 -87.77
N PRO A 18 -2.37 26.17 -88.14
CA PRO A 18 -1.10 26.28 -87.40
C PRO A 18 -0.29 27.58 -87.66
N SER A 19 0.68 27.91 -86.80
CA SER A 19 1.93 28.59 -87.22
C SER A 19 3.05 28.37 -86.19
N GLN A 20 4.19 27.86 -86.68
CA GLN A 20 5.52 27.92 -86.05
C GLN A 20 6.29 29.12 -86.65
N PRO A 21 7.50 29.52 -86.20
CA PRO A 21 8.37 28.97 -85.15
C PRO A 21 8.89 30.06 -84.16
N GLN A 22 9.53 29.64 -83.05
CA GLN A 22 10.91 30.04 -82.69
C GLN A 22 11.29 29.60 -81.26
N CYS A 23 12.59 29.34 -81.15
CA CYS A 23 13.31 28.69 -80.07
C CYS A 23 13.45 29.60 -78.84
N ALA A 24 13.10 29.09 -77.66
CA ALA A 24 13.68 29.51 -76.38
C ALA A 24 13.45 28.42 -75.33
N ARG A 25 14.52 27.74 -74.93
CA ARG A 25 14.57 26.84 -73.76
C ARG A 25 14.58 27.68 -72.48
N PRO A 26 13.68 27.46 -71.52
CA PRO A 26 13.93 27.77 -70.12
C PRO A 26 14.39 26.50 -69.39
N GLN A 27 15.55 26.59 -68.74
CA GLN A 27 16.09 25.53 -67.91
C GLN A 27 15.19 25.32 -66.69
N THR A 28 14.78 24.07 -66.46
CA THR A 28 14.13 23.65 -65.21
C THR A 28 15.16 23.63 -64.09
N ILE A 29 15.04 24.56 -63.16
CA ILE A 29 15.75 24.53 -61.87
C ILE A 29 15.14 23.38 -61.07
N THR A 30 15.84 22.24 -61.02
CA THR A 30 15.54 21.16 -60.07
C THR A 30 15.94 21.64 -58.68
N HIS A 31 14.99 22.19 -57.92
CA HIS A 31 15.18 22.37 -56.49
C HIS A 31 15.17 20.99 -55.82
N ASN A 32 16.35 20.54 -55.40
CA ASN A 32 16.49 19.41 -54.49
C ASN A 32 15.76 19.74 -53.18
N VAL A 33 14.67 19.03 -52.93
CA VAL A 33 14.06 18.95 -51.60
C VAL A 33 15.14 18.41 -50.66
N PRO A 34 15.42 19.07 -49.52
CA PRO A 34 16.38 18.53 -48.57
C PRO A 34 15.88 17.18 -48.08
N SER A 35 16.69 16.16 -48.39
CA SER A 35 16.57 14.80 -47.88
C SER A 35 16.22 14.84 -46.39
N SER A 36 15.29 13.99 -46.00
CA SER A 36 14.91 13.72 -44.61
C SER A 36 16.16 13.72 -43.73
N ARG A 37 16.11 14.46 -42.61
CA ARG A 37 17.17 14.44 -41.60
C ARG A 37 17.39 12.98 -41.20
N HIS A 38 18.47 12.38 -41.69
CA HIS A 38 18.99 11.15 -41.12
C HIS A 38 19.20 11.42 -39.63
N PHE A 39 18.49 10.69 -38.77
CA PHE A 39 18.89 10.57 -37.37
C PHE A 39 20.36 10.18 -37.39
N SER A 40 21.25 11.08 -36.95
CA SER A 40 22.68 10.85 -36.94
C SER A 40 22.97 9.72 -35.96
N GLN A 41 23.07 8.49 -36.46
CA GLN A 41 23.67 7.35 -35.75
C GLN A 41 25.21 7.41 -35.88
N THR A 42 25.81 8.59 -35.82
CA THR A 42 27.27 8.68 -35.71
C THR A 42 27.63 8.23 -34.28
N PRO A 43 28.39 7.14 -34.10
CA PRO A 43 28.85 6.76 -32.77
C PRO A 43 29.72 7.90 -32.25
N CYS A 44 29.27 8.53 -31.17
CA CYS A 44 30.05 9.56 -30.48
C CYS A 44 31.35 8.92 -30.00
N GLN A 45 32.48 9.24 -30.64
CA GLN A 45 33.79 8.65 -30.33
C GLN A 45 34.31 9.02 -28.93
N GLN A 46 33.73 10.04 -28.29
CA GLN A 46 34.16 10.53 -26.98
C GLN A 46 33.00 10.54 -25.98
N VAL A 47 33.23 10.02 -24.79
CA VAL A 47 32.24 10.05 -23.69
C VAL A 47 31.88 11.50 -23.37
N THR A 48 30.60 11.84 -23.47
CA THR A 48 30.08 13.18 -23.18
C THR A 48 30.35 13.57 -21.72
N LEU A 49 30.45 14.88 -21.43
CA LEU A 49 30.67 15.39 -20.08
C LEU A 49 29.60 14.89 -19.08
N ARG A 50 28.33 14.81 -19.51
CA ARG A 50 27.24 14.27 -18.67
C ARG A 50 27.47 12.80 -18.33
N ARG A 51 27.93 12.00 -19.28
CA ARG A 51 28.22 10.57 -19.06
C ARG A 51 29.43 10.39 -18.14
N ARG A 52 30.45 11.26 -18.23
CA ARG A 52 31.57 11.27 -17.27
C ARG A 52 31.10 11.56 -15.85
N LYS A 53 30.32 12.64 -15.66
CA LYS A 53 29.73 12.99 -14.35
C LYS A 53 28.81 11.90 -13.79
N PHE A 54 28.06 11.23 -14.66
CA PHE A 54 27.22 10.11 -14.25
C PHE A 54 28.06 8.95 -13.71
N TYR A 55 29.13 8.54 -14.39
CA TYR A 55 30.01 7.47 -13.90
C TYR A 55 30.83 7.87 -12.67
N GLU A 56 31.20 9.15 -12.55
CA GLU A 56 31.81 9.70 -11.33
C GLU A 56 30.87 9.51 -10.14
N TRP A 57 29.58 9.84 -10.28
CA TRP A 57 28.59 9.58 -9.25
C TRP A 57 28.35 8.08 -9.01
N LEU A 58 28.22 7.28 -10.08
CA LEU A 58 27.94 5.85 -10.00
C LEU A 58 29.07 5.08 -9.29
N ASN A 59 30.32 5.47 -9.52
CA ASN A 59 31.49 4.86 -8.89
C ASN A 59 31.82 5.46 -7.52
N GLY A 60 31.32 6.67 -7.23
CA GLY A 60 31.40 7.33 -5.93
C GLY A 60 30.14 7.06 -5.09
N PRO A 61 29.28 8.07 -4.82
CA PRO A 61 28.11 7.91 -3.95
C PRO A 61 27.14 6.79 -4.36
N GLY A 62 26.93 6.59 -5.66
CA GLY A 62 26.00 5.57 -6.19
C GLY A 62 26.48 4.13 -6.02
N LYS A 63 27.75 3.91 -5.68
CA LYS A 63 28.33 2.56 -5.51
C LYS A 63 27.60 1.76 -4.43
N GLN A 64 27.10 2.43 -3.40
CA GLN A 64 26.35 1.82 -2.31
C GLN A 64 25.00 1.24 -2.75
N LEU A 65 24.48 1.62 -3.91
CA LEU A 65 23.19 1.13 -4.39
C LEU A 65 23.32 -0.09 -5.31
N LYS A 66 24.57 -0.51 -5.62
CA LYS A 66 24.84 -1.65 -6.51
C LYS A 66 24.32 -2.97 -5.93
N GLU A 67 24.47 -3.15 -4.62
CA GLU A 67 24.03 -4.33 -3.88
C GLU A 67 23.05 -3.90 -2.79
N PRO A 68 22.08 -4.75 -2.40
CA PRO A 68 21.14 -4.44 -1.34
C PRO A 68 21.83 -4.44 0.03
N LEU A 69 21.38 -3.57 0.95
CA LEU A 69 21.87 -3.61 2.33
C LEU A 69 21.24 -4.83 3.02
N PRO A 70 22.03 -5.67 3.72
CA PRO A 70 21.47 -6.82 4.42
C PRO A 70 20.57 -6.35 5.57
N ALA A 71 19.40 -6.96 5.68
CA ALA A 71 18.41 -6.69 6.74
C ALA A 71 17.95 -5.22 6.82
N SER A 72 18.11 -4.43 5.75
CA SER A 72 17.69 -3.04 5.72
C SER A 72 17.43 -2.51 4.30
N THR A 73 16.49 -1.58 4.20
CA THR A 73 16.24 -0.70 3.07
C THR A 73 17.48 0.09 2.66
N ASN A 74 17.68 0.16 1.34
CA ASN A 74 18.81 0.84 0.71
C ASN A 74 18.32 1.93 -0.26
N TYR A 75 17.61 2.92 0.29
CA TYR A 75 17.05 4.02 -0.49
C TYR A 75 17.95 5.24 -0.56
N LEU A 76 17.73 6.09 -1.56
CA LEU A 76 18.47 7.35 -1.75
C LEU A 76 18.34 8.31 -0.56
N GLY A 77 17.21 8.28 0.15
CA GLY A 77 16.97 9.13 1.31
C GLY A 77 17.84 8.79 2.53
N ALA A 78 18.42 7.59 2.58
CA ALA A 78 19.27 7.13 3.67
C ALA A 78 20.69 7.74 3.65
N TYR A 79 21.07 8.35 2.52
CA TYR A 79 22.43 8.82 2.27
C TYR A 79 22.51 10.34 2.18
N ASP A 80 23.62 10.88 2.66
CA ASP A 80 23.98 12.27 2.37
C ASP A 80 24.50 12.41 0.91
N LYS A 81 24.66 13.64 0.44
CA LYS A 81 25.16 13.99 -0.91
C LYS A 81 26.50 13.35 -1.28
N TYR A 82 27.28 12.92 -0.28
CA TYR A 82 28.57 12.25 -0.45
C TYR A 82 28.48 10.71 -0.52
N GLY A 83 27.29 10.12 -0.32
CA GLY A 83 27.08 8.67 -0.34
C GLY A 83 27.40 7.96 0.97
N ASN A 84 27.48 8.71 2.06
CA ASN A 84 27.63 8.16 3.42
C ASN A 84 26.24 7.92 4.01
N LEU A 85 26.05 6.77 4.66
CA LEU A 85 24.79 6.42 5.31
C LEU A 85 24.61 7.29 6.57
N VAL A 86 23.51 8.03 6.67
CA VAL A 86 23.30 9.04 7.73
C VAL A 86 23.22 8.39 9.11
N ARG A 87 22.60 7.21 9.22
CA ARG A 87 22.47 6.48 10.48
C ARG A 87 23.73 5.73 10.93
N ALA A 88 24.76 5.63 10.08
CA ALA A 88 25.96 4.86 10.42
C ALA A 88 26.94 5.68 11.27
N GLY A 89 27.65 5.01 12.18
CA GLY A 89 28.67 5.65 13.01
C GLY A 89 29.86 6.20 12.18
N PRO A 90 30.62 7.17 12.71
CA PRO A 90 31.81 7.70 12.04
C PRO A 90 32.85 6.59 11.81
N GLY A 91 32.98 6.12 10.57
CA GLY A 91 33.93 5.05 10.21
C GLY A 91 33.29 3.77 9.67
N TYR A 92 31.95 3.68 9.65
CA TYR A 92 31.26 2.53 9.05
C TYR A 92 31.64 2.38 7.57
N GLN A 93 32.28 1.26 7.23
CA GLN A 93 32.56 0.86 5.87
C GLN A 93 31.82 -0.43 5.56
N ARG A 94 30.94 -0.34 4.55
CA ARG A 94 30.20 -1.50 4.08
C ARG A 94 31.17 -2.59 3.57
N GLY A 95 31.17 -3.74 4.23
CA GLY A 95 32.01 -4.87 3.87
C GLY A 95 33.43 -4.84 4.45
N ALA A 96 33.71 -3.98 5.45
CA ALA A 96 34.90 -4.17 6.27
C ALA A 96 34.76 -5.52 6.99
N ALA A 97 35.56 -6.51 6.56
CA ALA A 97 35.69 -7.76 7.28
C ALA A 97 36.13 -7.45 8.72
N LYS A 98 35.54 -8.16 9.70
CA LYS A 98 36.04 -8.15 11.09
C LYS A 98 37.57 -8.28 11.05
N PRO A 99 38.35 -7.34 11.62
CA PRO A 99 39.73 -7.64 11.94
C PRO A 99 39.71 -8.90 12.80
N GLN A 100 40.33 -9.98 12.32
CA GLN A 100 40.65 -11.10 13.20
C GLN A 100 41.46 -10.52 14.34
N GLU A 101 41.01 -10.75 15.57
CA GLU A 101 41.72 -10.38 16.80
C GLU A 101 43.10 -11.04 16.77
N ALA A 102 44.09 -10.30 16.28
CA ALA A 102 45.48 -10.55 16.55
C ALA A 102 45.75 -9.93 17.93
N GLY A 103 45.78 -10.78 18.94
CA GLY A 103 46.12 -10.38 20.29
C GLY A 103 47.50 -9.73 20.33
N GLU A 104 47.54 -8.47 20.74
CA GLU A 104 48.74 -7.88 21.32
C GLU A 104 48.43 -7.42 22.75
N THR A 105 49.07 -8.15 23.64
CA THR A 105 49.20 -7.93 25.07
C THR A 105 49.80 -6.56 25.36
N LYS A 106 49.16 -5.79 26.24
CA LYS A 106 49.86 -4.75 27.00
C LYS A 106 49.34 -4.66 28.44
N LEU A 107 50.05 -5.35 29.31
CA LEU A 107 50.07 -5.10 30.75
C LEU A 107 50.88 -3.82 31.02
N THR A 108 50.36 -2.89 31.80
CA THR A 108 50.89 -2.47 33.13
C THR A 108 50.38 -1.08 33.52
N GLU A 109 49.55 -1.10 34.57
CA GLU A 109 49.42 -0.18 35.71
C GLU A 109 50.19 1.15 35.72
N THR A 110 49.49 2.22 36.11
CA THR A 110 49.91 3.07 37.24
C THR A 110 48.69 3.67 37.93
N THR A 111 48.64 3.46 39.25
CA THR A 111 47.79 4.09 40.25
C THR A 111 48.03 5.60 40.35
N ASN A 112 47.00 6.37 40.74
CA ASN A 112 47.09 7.34 41.85
C ASN A 112 45.70 7.81 42.30
N GLU A 113 45.50 7.71 43.61
CA GLU A 113 44.38 8.23 44.40
C GLU A 113 44.54 9.73 44.70
N ALA A 114 43.41 10.44 44.89
CA ALA A 114 43.13 11.50 45.88
C ALA A 114 41.89 12.31 45.40
N ALA A 115 40.70 12.15 45.97
CA ALA A 115 40.18 12.60 47.27
C ALA A 115 39.58 14.03 47.30
N ALA A 116 38.47 14.12 48.04
CA ALA A 116 37.69 15.28 48.52
C ALA A 116 36.50 15.72 47.63
N SER A 117 35.31 16.03 48.16
CA SER A 117 34.71 15.91 49.49
C SER A 117 33.22 16.25 49.37
N THR A 118 32.41 15.56 50.16
CA THR A 118 30.95 15.66 50.37
C THR A 118 30.50 17.04 50.85
N GLU A 119 29.31 17.52 50.41
CA GLU A 119 28.31 18.15 51.30
C GLU A 119 26.88 17.84 50.79
N GLU A 120 26.17 17.04 51.57
CA GLU A 120 24.73 16.76 51.43
C GLU A 120 23.93 17.74 52.30
N THR A 121 23.00 18.47 51.69
CA THR A 121 21.92 19.17 52.41
C THR A 121 20.64 18.35 52.32
N LYS A 122 20.16 17.88 53.48
CA LYS A 122 18.92 17.10 53.65
C LYS A 122 17.66 17.96 53.51
N THR A 123 16.65 17.44 52.81
CA THR A 123 15.21 17.77 52.97
C THR A 123 14.34 16.56 52.55
N PRO A 124 13.07 16.46 53.01
CA PRO A 124 12.48 15.22 53.54
C PRO A 124 11.74 14.33 52.52
N GLU A 125 11.40 13.14 53.02
CA GLU A 125 10.79 11.97 52.38
C GLU A 125 9.49 12.26 51.57
N GLY A 126 9.39 11.69 50.36
CA GLY A 126 8.09 11.34 49.78
C GLY A 126 7.77 11.77 48.35
N GLN A 127 8.71 12.28 47.56
CA GLN A 127 8.53 12.49 46.12
C GLN A 127 9.82 12.15 45.38
N GLU A 128 9.79 11.12 44.53
CA GLU A 128 10.87 10.87 43.57
C GLU A 128 10.96 12.09 42.65
N SER A 129 12.06 12.85 42.73
CA SER A 129 12.26 14.02 41.89
C SER A 129 12.41 13.56 40.44
N LEU A 130 11.69 14.23 39.53
CA LEU A 130 11.78 13.98 38.09
C LEU A 130 13.23 14.02 37.57
N GLU A 131 14.10 14.80 38.22
CA GLU A 131 15.54 14.85 37.93
C GLU A 131 16.25 13.52 38.23
N ALA A 132 15.90 12.81 39.32
CA ALA A 132 16.52 11.51 39.61
C ALA A 132 16.07 10.42 38.63
N LEU A 133 14.81 10.49 38.16
CA LEU A 133 14.29 9.63 37.10
C LEU A 133 14.91 9.96 35.72
N GLU A 134 15.11 11.25 35.43
CA GLU A 134 15.79 11.69 34.21
C GLU A 134 17.28 11.34 34.23
N ASP A 135 17.97 11.46 35.36
CA ASP A 135 19.37 11.08 35.51
C ASP A 135 19.54 9.56 35.51
N ALA A 136 18.62 8.79 36.09
CA ALA A 136 18.60 7.33 35.97
C ALA A 136 18.31 6.89 34.52
N ALA A 137 17.38 7.56 33.81
CA ALA A 137 17.15 7.29 32.39
C ALA A 137 18.35 7.69 31.52
N ARG A 138 19.08 8.74 31.90
CA ARG A 138 20.31 9.19 31.23
C ARG A 138 21.49 8.25 31.53
N GLN A 139 21.55 7.68 32.74
CA GLN A 139 22.51 6.65 33.14
C GLN A 139 22.19 5.31 32.48
N GLU A 140 20.94 4.85 32.41
CA GLU A 140 20.57 3.65 31.64
C GLU A 140 20.84 3.82 30.14
N GLN A 141 20.70 5.04 29.59
CA GLN A 141 21.09 5.35 28.21
C GLN A 141 22.60 5.45 28.02
N ALA A 142 23.37 5.78 29.06
CA ALA A 142 24.83 5.84 29.05
C ALA A 142 25.44 4.45 29.25
N GLU A 143 24.90 3.64 30.16
CA GLU A 143 25.29 2.24 30.36
C GLU A 143 24.95 1.38 29.13
N LYS A 144 23.85 1.67 28.41
CA LYS A 144 23.59 1.09 27.08
C LYS A 144 24.53 1.58 25.96
N LYS A 145 25.28 2.66 26.18
CA LYS A 145 26.28 3.19 25.24
C LYS A 145 27.69 2.69 25.53
N ASP A 146 27.96 2.25 26.76
CA ASP A 146 29.30 1.81 27.19
C ASP A 146 29.54 0.29 27.06
N ASP A 147 28.51 -0.49 26.67
CA ASP A 147 28.75 -1.78 26.04
C ASP A 147 29.40 -1.53 24.67
N ALA A 148 30.71 -1.75 24.57
CA ALA A 148 31.53 -1.60 23.36
C ALA A 148 30.74 -2.01 22.11
N GLN A 149 30.12 -1.01 21.47
CA GLN A 149 29.20 -1.23 20.39
C GLN A 149 30.03 -1.64 19.19
N ASP A 150 29.91 -2.89 18.77
CA ASP A 150 30.60 -3.42 17.60
C ASP A 150 30.30 -2.47 16.42
N ASP A 151 31.26 -1.60 16.06
CA ASP A 151 31.12 -0.54 15.03
C ASP A 151 30.70 -1.10 13.65
N SER A 152 30.71 -2.42 13.52
CA SER A 152 30.23 -3.16 12.36
C SER A 152 28.71 -3.31 12.26
N VAL A 153 27.96 -3.11 13.36
CA VAL A 153 26.50 -3.31 13.38
C VAL A 153 25.77 -1.98 13.19
N LEU A 154 24.97 -1.89 12.12
CA LEU A 154 24.16 -0.71 11.86
C LEU A 154 23.03 -0.55 12.90
N PRO A 155 22.76 0.69 13.35
CA PRO A 155 21.56 0.99 14.11
C PRO A 155 20.28 0.61 13.34
N PRO A 156 19.15 0.42 14.04
CA PRO A 156 17.87 0.16 13.39
C PRO A 156 17.48 1.29 12.44
N GLU A 157 16.64 0.95 11.46
CA GLU A 157 16.26 1.88 10.40
C GLU A 157 15.54 3.10 10.97
N THR A 158 15.98 4.28 10.54
CA THR A 158 15.30 5.53 10.85
C THR A 158 14.26 5.83 9.78
N GLN A 159 13.29 6.72 10.08
CA GLN A 159 12.26 7.07 9.11
C GLN A 159 12.82 7.63 7.79
N GLU A 160 13.98 8.29 7.81
CA GLU A 160 14.66 8.83 6.61
C GLU A 160 15.15 7.71 5.68
N ASP A 161 15.60 6.60 6.26
CA ASP A 161 16.09 5.45 5.50
C ASP A 161 14.98 4.81 4.69
N LEU A 162 13.75 4.86 5.20
CA LEU A 162 12.54 4.36 4.54
C LEU A 162 12.09 5.26 3.37
N ARG A 163 12.80 6.36 3.04
CA ARG A 163 12.39 7.31 1.99
C ARG A 163 13.04 6.99 0.65
N PRO A 164 12.31 6.40 -0.32
CA PRO A 164 12.85 6.11 -1.65
C PRO A 164 13.15 7.36 -2.47
N PHE A 165 12.34 8.42 -2.31
CA PHE A 165 12.47 9.66 -3.08
C PHE A 165 12.85 10.82 -2.16
N PRO A 166 14.08 11.36 -2.24
CA PRO A 166 14.55 12.36 -1.29
C PRO A 166 13.72 13.65 -1.31
N LEU A 167 13.15 14.02 -2.45
CA LEU A 167 12.31 15.21 -2.61
C LEU A 167 10.90 15.04 -2.02
N ASN A 168 10.39 13.81 -1.89
CA ASN A 168 9.07 13.56 -1.33
C ASN A 168 9.20 13.05 0.10
N GLN A 169 9.02 13.94 1.07
CA GLN A 169 9.19 13.61 2.48
C GLN A 169 8.09 12.72 3.06
N TYR A 170 6.91 12.75 2.45
CA TYR A 170 5.72 12.05 2.93
C TYR A 170 5.68 10.59 2.52
N PHE A 171 6.18 10.26 1.32
CA PHE A 171 6.18 8.89 0.85
C PHE A 171 7.33 8.09 1.47
N ARG A 172 6.97 7.09 2.27
CA ARG A 172 7.89 6.16 2.92
C ARG A 172 7.53 4.73 2.55
N SER A 173 8.54 3.88 2.43
CA SER A 173 8.38 2.44 2.25
C SER A 173 7.87 1.85 3.55
N GLN A 174 6.59 1.46 3.57
CA GLN A 174 5.98 0.80 4.70
C GLN A 174 6.46 -0.66 4.76
N PRO A 175 6.53 -1.27 5.96
CA PRO A 175 6.95 -2.65 6.09
C PRO A 175 5.96 -3.58 5.39
N VAL A 176 6.46 -4.72 4.88
CA VAL A 176 5.66 -5.78 4.27
C VAL A 176 5.55 -6.98 5.21
N LEU A 177 4.48 -7.77 5.09
CA LEU A 177 4.32 -8.96 5.93
C LEU A 177 5.45 -9.96 5.67
N SER A 178 6.08 -10.49 6.72
CA SER A 178 7.05 -11.59 6.58
C SER A 178 6.37 -12.85 6.03
N GLU A 179 7.16 -13.79 5.50
CA GLU A 179 6.64 -15.06 5.00
C GLU A 179 5.94 -15.87 6.10
N ASP A 180 6.55 -15.91 7.29
CA ASP A 180 6.01 -16.60 8.47
C ASP A 180 4.69 -15.99 8.92
N LEU A 181 4.57 -14.66 8.91
CA LEU A 181 3.34 -13.97 9.30
C LEU A 181 2.20 -14.26 8.31
N ARG A 182 2.52 -14.35 7.01
CA ARG A 182 1.52 -14.73 5.98
C ARG A 182 1.03 -16.16 6.20
N GLU A 183 1.92 -17.08 6.55
CA GLU A 183 1.55 -18.46 6.85
C GLU A 183 0.73 -18.56 8.13
N ALA A 184 1.10 -17.84 9.19
CA ALA A 184 0.34 -17.78 10.45
C ALA A 184 -1.08 -17.26 10.23
N ILE A 185 -1.25 -16.18 9.47
CA ILE A 185 -2.57 -15.65 9.09
C ILE A 185 -3.38 -16.70 8.32
N PHE A 186 -2.75 -17.38 7.35
CA PHE A 186 -3.42 -18.42 6.57
C PHE A 186 -3.88 -19.59 7.45
N GLN A 187 -3.02 -20.07 8.35
CA GLN A 187 -3.37 -21.15 9.27
C GLN A 187 -4.51 -20.75 10.20
N ARG A 188 -4.45 -19.54 10.77
CA ARG A 188 -5.47 -19.04 11.68
C ARG A 188 -6.86 -18.98 11.03
N VAL A 189 -6.94 -18.52 9.78
CA VAL A 189 -8.22 -18.43 9.06
C VAL A 189 -8.67 -19.79 8.51
N LYS A 190 -7.77 -20.55 7.88
CA LYS A 190 -8.14 -21.78 7.15
C LYS A 190 -8.24 -23.02 8.03
N ARG A 191 -7.32 -23.19 8.98
CA ARG A 191 -7.25 -24.36 9.88
C ARG A 191 -8.10 -24.12 11.12
N ASP A 192 -7.89 -22.99 11.79
CA ASP A 192 -8.54 -22.73 13.08
C ASP A 192 -9.95 -22.12 12.91
N GLY A 193 -10.35 -21.81 11.67
CA GLY A 193 -11.68 -21.29 11.34
C GLY A 193 -11.94 -19.87 11.85
N ALA A 194 -10.88 -19.10 12.15
CA ALA A 194 -11.01 -17.72 12.57
C ALA A 194 -11.66 -16.87 11.48
N THR A 195 -12.49 -15.91 11.87
CA THR A 195 -12.95 -14.89 10.92
C THR A 195 -11.83 -13.94 10.55
N VAL A 196 -11.97 -13.34 9.37
CA VAL A 196 -11.05 -12.31 8.88
C VAL A 196 -10.92 -11.15 9.86
N SER A 197 -12.03 -10.71 10.46
CA SER A 197 -12.03 -9.63 11.46
C SER A 197 -11.23 -10.00 12.71
N LEU A 198 -11.38 -11.23 13.21
CA LEU A 198 -10.64 -11.69 14.39
C LEU A 198 -9.14 -11.78 14.10
N ALA A 199 -8.75 -12.36 12.96
CA ALA A 199 -7.35 -12.42 12.53
C ALA A 199 -6.76 -11.01 12.31
N SER A 200 -7.55 -10.05 11.83
CA SER A 200 -7.14 -8.67 11.64
C SER A 200 -6.78 -7.98 12.96
N VAL A 201 -7.60 -8.16 14.01
CA VAL A 201 -7.33 -7.64 15.36
C VAL A 201 -6.12 -8.33 15.99
N GLU A 202 -6.02 -9.65 15.85
CA GLU A 202 -4.96 -10.46 16.46
C GLU A 202 -3.57 -10.11 15.91
N PHE A 203 -3.45 -9.98 14.58
CA PHE A 203 -2.17 -9.71 13.92
C PHE A 203 -1.94 -8.21 13.61
N GLY A 204 -2.91 -7.33 13.88
CA GLY A 204 -2.79 -5.90 13.59
C GLY A 204 -2.67 -5.59 12.09
N VAL A 205 -3.42 -6.30 11.25
CA VAL A 205 -3.41 -6.21 9.79
C VAL A 205 -4.83 -5.91 9.29
N SER A 206 -5.03 -5.07 8.27
CA SER A 206 -6.38 -4.74 7.77
C SER A 206 -7.16 -5.96 7.23
N ASN A 207 -8.49 -5.93 7.32
CA ASN A 207 -9.37 -6.99 6.82
C ASN A 207 -9.13 -7.31 5.33
N GLU A 208 -8.95 -6.27 4.52
CA GLU A 208 -8.70 -6.40 3.08
C GLU A 208 -7.38 -7.13 2.80
N ARG A 209 -6.32 -6.79 3.57
CA ARG A 209 -5.00 -7.41 3.44
C ARG A 209 -5.02 -8.87 3.92
N VAL A 210 -5.69 -9.17 5.04
CA VAL A 210 -5.88 -10.56 5.50
C VAL A 210 -6.57 -11.40 4.42
N GLY A 211 -7.65 -10.90 3.83
CA GLY A 211 -8.35 -11.58 2.73
C GLY A 211 -7.48 -11.78 1.49
N ALA A 212 -6.61 -10.82 1.15
CA ALA A 212 -5.64 -10.95 0.06
C ALA A 212 -4.57 -12.01 0.37
N VAL A 213 -4.01 -12.01 1.58
CA VAL A 213 -3.00 -12.99 2.02
C VAL A 213 -3.55 -14.40 1.94
N VAL A 214 -4.77 -14.63 2.45
CA VAL A 214 -5.40 -15.96 2.43
C VAL A 214 -5.60 -16.44 0.99
N ARG A 215 -6.06 -15.57 0.07
CA ARG A 215 -6.22 -15.91 -1.35
C ARG A 215 -4.88 -16.25 -2.02
N LEU A 216 -3.84 -15.42 -1.82
CA LEU A 216 -2.53 -15.65 -2.43
C LEU A 216 -1.85 -16.91 -1.88
N LYS A 217 -1.96 -17.16 -0.57
CA LYS A 217 -1.42 -18.39 0.04
C LYS A 217 -2.17 -19.64 -0.39
N GLN A 218 -3.48 -19.55 -0.61
CA GLN A 218 -4.25 -20.64 -1.20
C GLN A 218 -3.74 -20.97 -2.62
N MET A 219 -3.53 -19.96 -3.47
CA MET A 219 -2.95 -20.15 -4.81
C MET A 219 -1.53 -20.72 -4.77
N GLU A 220 -0.70 -20.28 -3.82
CA GLU A 220 0.65 -20.81 -3.61
C GLU A 220 0.62 -22.31 -3.29
N LYS A 221 -0.26 -22.73 -2.36
CA LYS A 221 -0.44 -24.15 -2.02
C LYS A 221 -0.98 -24.96 -3.20
N GLU A 222 -1.87 -24.40 -4.01
CA GLU A 222 -2.34 -25.04 -5.24
C GLU A 222 -1.22 -25.20 -6.29
N TRP A 223 -0.33 -24.21 -6.43
CA TRP A 223 0.82 -24.32 -7.32
C TRP A 223 1.81 -25.38 -6.87
N ILE A 224 2.06 -25.48 -5.56
CA ILE A 224 2.86 -26.55 -4.96
C ILE A 224 2.21 -27.91 -5.22
N ALA A 225 0.88 -28.02 -5.01
CA ALA A 225 0.13 -29.26 -5.29
C ALA A 225 0.16 -29.65 -6.77
N GLN A 226 0.20 -28.68 -7.68
CA GLN A 226 0.37 -28.88 -9.12
C GLN A 226 1.82 -29.17 -9.53
N GLY A 227 2.79 -29.09 -8.61
CA GLY A 227 4.21 -29.28 -8.89
C GLY A 227 4.86 -28.14 -9.69
N LYS A 228 4.28 -26.93 -9.68
CA LYS A 228 4.86 -25.76 -10.33
C LYS A 228 6.05 -25.23 -9.55
N THR A 229 7.09 -24.79 -10.25
CA THR A 229 8.28 -24.20 -9.63
C THR A 229 7.99 -22.79 -9.14
N LEU A 230 8.27 -22.54 -7.86
CA LEU A 230 8.12 -21.21 -7.25
C LEU A 230 9.39 -20.38 -7.43
N ALA A 231 9.24 -19.07 -7.55
CA ALA A 231 10.35 -18.12 -7.70
C ALA A 231 11.00 -17.76 -6.35
N MET A 232 11.42 -18.77 -5.57
CA MET A 232 11.96 -18.59 -4.21
C MET A 232 13.21 -17.69 -4.12
N PRO A 233 14.22 -17.81 -5.01
CA PRO A 233 15.40 -16.93 -4.94
C PRO A 233 15.02 -15.45 -5.14
N TYR A 234 14.04 -15.19 -6.00
CA TYR A 234 13.55 -13.85 -6.28
C TYR A 234 12.77 -13.27 -5.10
N SER A 235 11.83 -14.04 -4.51
CA SER A 235 11.06 -13.57 -3.36
C SER A 235 11.94 -13.31 -2.14
N LYS A 236 12.93 -14.17 -1.88
CA LYS A 236 13.89 -13.99 -0.79
C LYS A 236 14.70 -12.71 -0.96
N ALA A 237 15.27 -12.49 -2.15
CA ALA A 237 16.03 -11.27 -2.44
C ALA A 237 15.17 -10.00 -2.30
N LEU A 238 13.88 -10.05 -2.70
CA LEU A 238 12.96 -8.92 -2.49
C LEU A 238 12.69 -8.63 -1.01
N LEU A 239 12.47 -9.68 -0.20
CA LEU A 239 12.20 -9.52 1.24
C LEU A 239 13.42 -8.99 1.99
N GLU A 240 14.63 -9.34 1.56
CA GLU A 240 15.87 -8.80 2.13
C GLU A 240 16.05 -7.29 1.87
N MET A 241 15.43 -6.76 0.81
CA MET A 241 15.51 -5.33 0.43
C MET A 241 14.44 -4.45 1.06
N LEU A 242 13.37 -5.04 1.60
CA LEU A 242 12.20 -4.33 2.10
C LEU A 242 12.13 -4.44 3.61
N PRO A 243 11.58 -3.43 4.31
CA PRO A 243 11.31 -3.57 5.73
C PRO A 243 10.20 -4.62 5.90
N THR A 244 10.32 -5.47 6.91
CA THR A 244 9.33 -6.53 7.15
C THR A 244 8.78 -6.47 8.57
N THR A 245 7.50 -6.81 8.73
CA THR A 245 6.94 -7.06 10.06
C THR A 245 7.07 -8.55 10.38
N PRO A 246 7.89 -8.93 11.37
CA PRO A 246 8.08 -10.32 11.74
C PRO A 246 6.84 -10.87 12.44
N TYR A 247 6.65 -12.18 12.36
CA TYR A 247 5.67 -12.89 13.17
C TYR A 247 6.23 -13.10 14.57
N ILE A 248 5.46 -12.77 15.59
CA ILE A 248 5.82 -13.05 16.99
C ILE A 248 4.96 -14.22 17.45
N ASP A 249 5.58 -15.41 17.54
CA ASP A 249 4.89 -16.58 18.04
C ASP A 249 4.81 -16.54 19.57
N THR A 250 3.61 -16.31 20.08
CA THR A 250 3.37 -16.23 21.54
C THR A 250 3.45 -17.59 22.24
N SER A 251 3.50 -18.70 21.49
CA SER A 251 3.69 -20.04 22.06
C SER A 251 5.13 -20.28 22.52
N GLU A 252 6.10 -19.53 21.99
CA GLU A 252 7.49 -19.64 22.38
C GLU A 252 7.77 -18.95 23.72
N PRO A 253 8.59 -19.56 24.60
CA PRO A 253 8.88 -18.99 25.92
C PRO A 253 9.57 -17.61 25.83
N ALA A 254 10.38 -17.36 24.80
CA ALA A 254 11.07 -16.09 24.58
C ALA A 254 10.14 -14.93 24.21
N ASN A 255 8.94 -15.26 23.71
CA ASN A 255 7.96 -14.29 23.21
C ASN A 255 6.69 -14.25 24.07
N ARG A 256 6.70 -14.98 25.19
CA ARG A 256 5.59 -15.01 26.13
C ARG A 256 5.30 -13.62 26.67
N GLY A 257 4.06 -13.16 26.50
CA GLY A 257 3.62 -11.83 26.93
C GLY A 257 4.02 -10.69 26.00
N LYS A 258 4.78 -10.94 24.92
CA LYS A 258 5.01 -9.94 23.88
C LYS A 258 3.77 -9.82 23.01
N ARG A 259 3.33 -8.58 22.78
CA ARG A 259 2.22 -8.30 21.87
C ARG A 259 2.69 -8.37 20.41
N PRO A 260 1.85 -8.86 19.49
CA PRO A 260 2.12 -8.75 18.06
C PRO A 260 2.39 -7.30 17.66
N ILE A 261 3.32 -7.11 16.72
CA ILE A 261 3.60 -5.78 16.16
C ILE A 261 2.43 -5.39 15.25
N VAL A 262 1.84 -4.22 15.51
CA VAL A 262 0.80 -3.68 14.65
C VAL A 262 1.42 -3.32 13.30
N HIS A 263 0.98 -3.99 12.24
CA HIS A 263 1.50 -3.80 10.89
C HIS A 263 0.97 -2.51 10.25
N GLU A 264 -0.33 -2.25 10.42
CA GLU A 264 -0.99 -1.06 9.88
C GLU A 264 -2.17 -0.65 10.77
N PRO A 265 -2.65 0.61 10.71
CA PRO A 265 -3.81 1.04 11.46
C PRO A 265 -5.07 0.30 10.99
N ILE A 266 -5.63 -0.55 11.86
CA ILE A 266 -6.84 -1.34 11.54
C ILE A 266 -8.15 -0.56 11.70
N ASN A 267 -8.10 0.63 12.30
CA ASN A 267 -9.27 1.45 12.62
C ASN A 267 -9.44 2.68 11.71
N ASP A 268 -8.69 2.74 10.61
CA ASP A 268 -8.76 3.85 9.67
C ASP A 268 -10.13 3.94 8.98
N LEU A 269 -10.72 5.13 9.03
CA LEU A 269 -12.03 5.42 8.47
C LEU A 269 -11.91 6.20 7.15
N ILE A 270 -12.64 5.76 6.13
CA ILE A 270 -12.76 6.50 4.88
C ILE A 270 -13.54 7.81 5.10
N VAL A 271 -12.95 8.94 4.71
CA VAL A 271 -13.58 10.26 4.80
C VAL A 271 -14.76 10.36 3.82
N HIS A 272 -15.98 10.36 4.37
CA HIS A 272 -17.20 10.46 3.57
C HIS A 272 -17.35 11.88 2.99
N PRO A 273 -17.84 12.05 1.75
CA PRO A 273 -17.99 13.38 1.15
C PRO A 273 -18.85 14.34 1.99
N ALA A 274 -19.90 13.85 2.65
CA ALA A 274 -20.77 14.69 3.50
C ALA A 274 -20.01 15.32 4.68
N THR A 275 -18.98 14.66 5.22
CA THR A 275 -18.24 15.15 6.39
C THR A 275 -17.10 16.11 6.02
N ARG A 276 -16.97 16.48 4.74
CA ARG A 276 -15.93 17.44 4.30
C ARG A 276 -16.34 18.90 4.49
N GLN A 277 -17.61 19.15 4.79
CA GLN A 277 -18.12 20.50 5.01
C GLN A 277 -17.73 20.99 6.40
N GLN A 278 -17.40 22.27 6.51
CA GLN A 278 -17.22 22.93 7.80
C GLN A 278 -18.60 23.39 8.30
N LEU A 279 -19.08 22.80 9.40
CA LEU A 279 -20.37 23.14 9.99
C LEU A 279 -20.21 23.72 11.40
N TRP A 280 -20.93 24.80 11.66
CA TRP A 280 -21.05 25.43 12.97
C TRP A 280 -22.52 25.37 13.39
N VAL A 281 -22.89 24.31 14.09
CA VAL A 281 -24.30 24.05 14.43
C VAL A 281 -24.64 24.82 15.73
N PRO A 282 -25.58 25.79 15.69
CA PRO A 282 -26.02 26.45 16.90
C PRO A 282 -26.84 25.47 17.74
N VAL A 283 -26.40 25.25 18.98
CA VAL A 283 -27.07 24.38 19.95
C VAL A 283 -27.31 25.15 21.25
N ALA A 284 -28.26 24.69 22.05
CA ALA A 284 -28.45 25.24 23.39
C ALA A 284 -27.18 25.07 24.23
N GLU A 285 -26.90 26.02 25.10
CA GLU A 285 -25.70 26.06 25.97
C GLU A 285 -25.56 24.81 26.86
N SER A 286 -26.67 24.20 27.24
CA SER A 286 -26.73 22.99 28.08
C SER A 286 -26.84 21.69 27.29
N ARG A 287 -26.85 21.73 25.94
CA ARG A 287 -27.01 20.52 25.13
C ARG A 287 -25.73 19.69 25.15
N HIS A 288 -25.88 18.40 25.47
CA HIS A 288 -24.81 17.42 25.28
C HIS A 288 -24.73 16.95 23.83
N PHE A 289 -23.85 17.57 23.04
CA PHE A 289 -23.70 17.26 21.61
C PHE A 289 -22.77 16.06 21.39
N THR A 290 -23.32 14.93 20.95
CA THR A 290 -22.60 13.65 20.80
C THR A 290 -22.09 13.41 19.37
N ARG A 291 -21.32 12.32 19.18
CA ARG A 291 -20.89 11.84 17.85
C ARG A 291 -22.06 11.45 16.94
N GLU A 292 -23.15 10.93 17.51
CA GLU A 292 -24.38 10.62 16.77
C GLU A 292 -25.08 11.89 16.29
N ASP A 293 -25.16 12.90 17.16
CA ASP A 293 -25.69 14.23 16.81
C ASP A 293 -24.85 14.89 15.72
N ALA A 294 -23.52 14.77 15.81
CA ALA A 294 -22.61 15.26 14.78
C ALA A 294 -22.82 14.54 13.44
N GLY A 295 -23.00 13.21 13.45
CA GLY A 295 -23.30 12.43 12.25
C GLY A 295 -24.57 12.92 11.55
N LYS A 296 -25.67 13.06 12.32
CA LYS A 296 -26.96 13.58 11.86
C LYS A 296 -26.88 15.02 11.37
N ALA A 297 -26.02 15.84 11.97
CA ALA A 297 -25.80 17.21 11.52
C ALA A 297 -25.15 17.30 10.13
N PHE A 298 -24.31 16.32 9.75
CA PHE A 298 -23.76 16.24 8.40
C PHE A 298 -24.76 15.66 7.40
N ASP A 299 -25.41 14.54 7.74
CA ASP A 299 -26.43 13.89 6.92
C ASP A 299 -27.31 12.99 7.83
N ASN A 300 -28.63 13.03 7.64
CA ASN A 300 -29.59 12.26 8.44
C ASN A 300 -29.37 10.74 8.37
N SER A 301 -28.79 10.25 7.27
CA SER A 301 -28.53 8.82 7.04
C SER A 301 -27.13 8.37 7.44
N LEU A 302 -26.28 9.30 7.89
CA LEU A 302 -24.89 9.00 8.20
C LEU A 302 -24.74 8.39 9.59
N LEU A 303 -24.20 7.18 9.62
CA LEU A 303 -23.83 6.49 10.86
C LEU A 303 -22.67 7.22 11.58
N PRO A 304 -22.61 7.17 12.92
CA PRO A 304 -21.50 7.73 13.68
C PRO A 304 -20.18 7.03 13.33
N ALA A 305 -19.05 7.70 13.62
CA ALA A 305 -17.73 7.14 13.33
C ALA A 305 -17.53 5.75 13.96
N ASP A 306 -17.98 5.57 15.21
CA ASP A 306 -17.86 4.35 16.00
C ASP A 306 -18.42 3.10 15.31
N GLU A 307 -19.50 3.26 14.53
CA GLU A 307 -20.15 2.15 13.80
C GLU A 307 -19.58 1.95 12.39
N ARG A 308 -18.93 2.97 11.83
CA ARG A 308 -18.36 2.92 10.47
C ARG A 308 -16.93 2.39 10.43
N ILE A 309 -16.25 2.32 11.56
CA ILE A 309 -14.90 1.73 11.67
C ILE A 309 -14.98 0.26 11.24
N PRO A 310 -13.94 -0.30 10.59
CA PRO A 310 -13.94 -1.72 10.18
C PRO A 310 -14.16 -2.72 11.32
N HIS A 311 -13.78 -2.34 12.54
CA HIS A 311 -13.87 -3.12 13.78
C HIS A 311 -14.70 -2.43 14.86
N PRO A 312 -16.04 -2.32 14.68
CA PRO A 312 -16.91 -1.67 15.68
C PRO A 312 -17.00 -2.48 16.98
N GLU A 313 -16.68 -3.78 16.92
CA GLU A 313 -16.60 -4.69 18.07
C GLU A 313 -15.58 -4.22 19.11
N LEU A 314 -14.45 -3.64 18.69
CA LEU A 314 -13.41 -3.14 19.60
C LEU A 314 -13.93 -1.98 20.45
N VAL A 315 -14.72 -1.08 19.86
CA VAL A 315 -15.33 0.05 20.59
C VAL A 315 -16.28 -0.48 21.67
N LYS A 316 -17.06 -1.53 21.35
CA LYS A 316 -17.96 -2.15 22.33
C LYS A 316 -17.18 -2.83 23.45
N ALA A 317 -16.11 -3.56 23.13
CA ALA A 317 -15.27 -4.23 24.11
C ALA A 317 -14.61 -3.24 25.10
N GLU A 318 -14.15 -2.08 24.60
CA GLU A 318 -13.61 -1.00 25.43
C GLU A 318 -14.67 -0.33 26.30
N ARG A 319 -15.88 -0.11 25.77
CA ARG A 319 -17.01 0.42 26.55
C ARG A 319 -17.41 -0.53 27.69
N GLU A 320 -17.40 -1.83 27.45
CA GLU A 320 -17.70 -2.85 28.45
C GLU A 320 -16.61 -2.95 29.53
N LEU A 321 -15.35 -2.78 29.13
CA LEU A 321 -14.24 -2.65 30.06
C LEU A 321 -14.44 -1.43 30.96
N ALA A 322 -14.79 -0.28 30.37
CA ALA A 322 -15.04 0.96 31.10
C ALA A 322 -16.26 0.87 32.03
N SER A 323 -17.27 0.05 31.70
CA SER A 323 -18.41 -0.21 32.59
C SER A 323 -18.10 -1.18 33.73
N GLY A 324 -16.88 -1.74 33.79
CA GLY A 324 -16.45 -2.64 34.87
C GLY A 324 -16.95 -4.08 34.76
N LEU A 325 -17.37 -4.53 33.57
CA LEU A 325 -17.79 -5.92 33.36
C LEU A 325 -16.61 -6.88 33.47
N SER A 326 -16.84 -8.05 34.07
CA SER A 326 -15.81 -9.07 34.22
C SER A 326 -15.34 -9.61 32.85
N PHE A 327 -14.14 -10.18 32.78
CA PHE A 327 -13.62 -10.75 31.54
C PHE A 327 -14.52 -11.86 30.97
N GLU A 328 -15.08 -12.71 31.83
CA GLU A 328 -15.96 -13.81 31.42
C GLU A 328 -17.29 -13.31 30.85
N GLU A 329 -17.90 -12.31 31.47
CA GLU A 329 -19.13 -11.70 30.97
C GLU A 329 -18.91 -11.02 29.61
N ARG A 330 -17.82 -10.26 29.47
CA ARG A 330 -17.44 -9.64 28.19
C ARG A 330 -17.21 -10.67 27.10
N ARG A 331 -16.53 -11.77 27.42
CA ARG A 331 -16.31 -12.88 26.49
C ARG A 331 -17.63 -13.50 26.03
N LYS A 332 -18.57 -13.78 26.95
CA LYS A 332 -19.88 -14.33 26.60
C LYS A 332 -20.67 -13.40 25.69
N LEU A 333 -20.73 -12.11 26.01
CA LEU A 333 -21.40 -11.11 25.18
C LEU A 333 -20.78 -10.99 23.78
N ALA A 334 -19.45 -11.08 23.69
CA ALA A 334 -18.74 -11.08 22.41
C ALA A 334 -19.07 -12.34 21.58
N GLU A 335 -19.06 -13.52 22.21
CA GLU A 335 -19.42 -14.79 21.56
C GLU A 335 -20.87 -14.79 21.05
N GLU A 336 -21.82 -14.26 21.84
CA GLU A 336 -23.23 -14.12 21.44
C GLU A 336 -23.39 -13.20 20.22
N ARG A 337 -22.76 -12.02 20.24
CA ARG A 337 -22.81 -11.07 19.10
C ARG A 337 -22.21 -11.67 17.85
N PHE A 338 -21.08 -12.33 17.99
CA PHE A 338 -20.40 -12.98 16.89
C PHE A 338 -21.25 -14.12 16.30
N ALA A 339 -21.93 -14.90 17.14
CA ALA A 339 -22.87 -15.92 16.68
C ALA A 339 -24.05 -15.31 15.90
N VAL A 340 -24.60 -14.18 16.37
CA VAL A 340 -25.68 -13.47 15.67
C VAL A 340 -25.20 -12.92 14.32
N GLU A 341 -24.06 -12.24 14.27
CA GLU A 341 -23.53 -11.67 13.02
C GLU A 341 -23.18 -12.75 12.00
N THR A 342 -22.56 -13.85 12.44
CA THR A 342 -22.24 -14.97 11.55
C THR A 342 -23.48 -15.68 11.05
N ALA A 343 -24.52 -15.83 11.87
CA ALA A 343 -25.81 -16.37 11.43
C ALA A 343 -26.49 -15.47 10.39
N GLN A 344 -26.47 -14.15 10.59
CA GLN A 344 -26.99 -13.17 9.62
C GLN A 344 -26.25 -13.27 8.29
N LYS A 345 -24.91 -13.23 8.30
CA LYS A 345 -24.10 -13.36 7.08
C LYS A 345 -24.36 -14.67 6.34
N LYS A 346 -24.44 -15.79 7.07
CA LYS A 346 -24.78 -17.10 6.48
C LYS A 346 -26.16 -17.08 5.83
N SER A 347 -27.17 -16.53 6.50
CA SER A 347 -28.52 -16.43 5.95
C SER A 347 -28.58 -15.58 4.68
N GLU A 348 -27.81 -14.49 4.61
CA GLU A 348 -27.72 -13.65 3.40
C GLU A 348 -27.00 -14.37 2.25
N GLU A 349 -25.93 -15.11 2.54
CA GLU A 349 -25.23 -15.93 1.55
C GLU A 349 -26.11 -17.06 1.02
N GLU A 350 -26.82 -17.75 1.90
CA GLU A 350 -27.81 -18.78 1.55
C GLU A 350 -28.94 -18.20 0.70
N ALA A 351 -29.45 -17.01 1.04
CA ALA A 351 -30.46 -16.33 0.23
C ALA A 351 -29.94 -16.00 -1.18
N LYS A 352 -28.71 -15.48 -1.30
CA LYS A 352 -28.07 -15.22 -2.60
C LYS A 352 -27.87 -16.49 -3.41
N GLN A 353 -27.42 -17.57 -2.76
CA GLN A 353 -27.25 -18.87 -3.42
C GLN A 353 -28.59 -19.48 -3.82
N ALA A 354 -29.63 -19.33 -3.00
CA ALA A 354 -30.98 -19.76 -3.30
C ALA A 354 -31.54 -18.98 -4.50
N GLU A 355 -31.30 -17.67 -4.61
CA GLU A 355 -31.68 -16.88 -5.79
C GLU A 355 -30.96 -17.39 -7.06
N ILE A 356 -29.67 -17.71 -6.98
CA ILE A 356 -28.91 -18.27 -8.11
C ILE A 356 -29.47 -19.65 -8.50
N ARG A 357 -29.74 -20.53 -7.52
CA ARG A 357 -30.27 -21.88 -7.74
C ARG A 357 -31.72 -21.87 -8.24
N ALA A 358 -32.50 -20.85 -7.88
CA ALA A 358 -33.88 -20.71 -8.32
C ALA A 358 -34.00 -20.32 -9.80
N GLN A 359 -32.90 -19.95 -10.48
CA GLN A 359 -32.92 -19.64 -11.89
C GLN A 359 -33.28 -20.87 -12.73
N LYS A 360 -34.19 -20.70 -13.69
CA LYS A 360 -34.67 -21.79 -14.53
C LYS A 360 -33.63 -22.10 -15.61
N VAL A 361 -32.97 -23.24 -15.49
CA VAL A 361 -32.02 -23.75 -16.49
C VAL A 361 -32.71 -24.74 -17.41
N VAL A 362 -32.80 -24.42 -18.71
CA VAL A 362 -33.34 -25.31 -19.74
C VAL A 362 -32.18 -25.87 -20.57
N PRO A 363 -31.80 -27.14 -20.36
CA PRO A 363 -30.69 -27.73 -21.10
C PRO A 363 -31.07 -27.94 -22.58
N GLN A 364 -30.14 -27.63 -23.49
CA GLN A 364 -30.26 -27.89 -24.93
C GLN A 364 -28.99 -28.54 -25.44
N ARG A 365 -29.00 -29.06 -26.68
CA ARG A 365 -27.90 -29.87 -27.24
C ARG A 365 -26.49 -29.24 -27.16
N ARG A 366 -26.36 -27.91 -27.20
CA ARG A 366 -25.05 -27.21 -27.21
C ARG A 366 -24.87 -26.19 -26.08
N TRP A 367 -25.96 -25.69 -25.52
CA TRP A 367 -25.96 -24.59 -24.55
C TRP A 367 -27.08 -24.80 -23.55
N ASP A 368 -26.86 -24.38 -22.33
CA ASP A 368 -27.91 -24.33 -21.32
C ASP A 368 -28.47 -22.91 -21.26
N PHE A 369 -29.78 -22.78 -21.47
CA PHE A 369 -30.45 -21.49 -21.41
C PHE A 369 -30.86 -21.21 -19.97
N VAL A 370 -30.24 -20.20 -19.36
CA VAL A 370 -30.55 -19.75 -18.00
C VAL A 370 -31.51 -18.56 -18.06
N PHE A 371 -32.74 -18.77 -17.58
CA PHE A 371 -33.76 -17.73 -17.50
C PHE A 371 -33.81 -17.16 -16.09
N LYS A 372 -33.57 -15.84 -16.00
CA LYS A 372 -33.74 -15.07 -14.76
C LYS A 372 -35.03 -14.27 -14.86
N ASP A 373 -35.95 -14.52 -13.92
CA ASP A 373 -37.17 -13.73 -13.80
C ASP A 373 -36.83 -12.33 -13.28
N ILE A 374 -37.42 -11.32 -13.89
CA ILE A 374 -37.19 -9.91 -13.60
C ILE A 374 -38.54 -9.20 -13.46
N SER A 375 -38.63 -8.25 -12.52
CA SER A 375 -39.82 -7.42 -12.38
C SER A 375 -39.78 -6.24 -13.35
N VAL A 376 -40.85 -6.06 -14.13
CA VAL A 376 -41.01 -4.92 -15.05
C VAL A 376 -41.20 -3.60 -14.28
N GLU A 377 -41.76 -3.66 -13.08
CA GLU A 377 -42.01 -2.48 -12.23
C GLU A 377 -40.71 -1.86 -11.70
N SER A 378 -39.60 -2.60 -11.75
CA SER A 378 -38.26 -2.11 -11.38
C SER A 378 -37.76 -0.94 -12.22
N ALA A 379 -38.40 -0.65 -13.36
CA ALA A 379 -38.09 0.51 -14.21
C ALA A 379 -38.52 1.86 -13.60
N GLY A 380 -39.33 1.84 -12.54
CA GLY A 380 -39.84 3.02 -11.84
C GLY A 380 -40.93 3.76 -12.60
N ARG A 381 -41.59 4.72 -11.94
CA ARG A 381 -42.77 5.45 -12.47
C ARG A 381 -42.54 6.12 -13.83
N ASN A 382 -41.31 6.62 -14.06
CA ASN A 382 -40.95 7.35 -15.28
C ASN A 382 -40.11 6.52 -16.25
N GLY A 383 -39.90 5.22 -15.99
CA GLY A 383 -39.04 4.35 -16.79
C GLY A 383 -37.53 4.67 -16.71
N ARG A 384 -37.11 5.48 -15.75
CA ARG A 384 -35.73 6.00 -15.59
C ARG A 384 -35.07 5.55 -14.28
N ASP A 385 -35.20 4.29 -13.92
CA ASP A 385 -34.52 3.71 -12.75
C ASP A 385 -33.24 2.95 -13.17
N ALA A 386 -32.14 3.07 -12.42
CA ALA A 386 -30.89 2.36 -12.67
C ALA A 386 -31.02 0.83 -12.62
N ARG A 387 -31.98 0.29 -11.86
CA ARG A 387 -32.26 -1.14 -11.72
C ARG A 387 -33.08 -1.73 -12.86
N GLY A 388 -33.69 -0.90 -13.69
CA GLY A 388 -34.50 -1.36 -14.83
C GLY A 388 -33.68 -2.16 -15.83
N VAL A 389 -34.18 -3.34 -16.20
CA VAL A 389 -33.51 -4.29 -17.11
C VAL A 389 -33.97 -4.08 -18.56
N GLY A 390 -33.01 -4.07 -19.49
CA GLY A 390 -33.26 -3.95 -20.93
C GLY A 390 -32.48 -2.80 -21.59
N TRP A 391 -32.47 -2.76 -22.92
CA TRP A 391 -31.86 -1.66 -23.66
C TRP A 391 -32.79 -0.44 -23.67
N ARG A 392 -32.31 0.71 -23.17
CA ARG A 392 -33.15 1.92 -23.06
C ARG A 392 -33.39 2.57 -24.41
N TYR A 393 -34.64 2.97 -24.65
CA TYR A 393 -35.04 3.74 -25.83
C TYR A 393 -34.77 5.24 -25.66
N GLY A 394 -34.58 5.95 -26.78
CA GLY A 394 -34.36 7.41 -26.78
C GLY A 394 -32.96 7.86 -26.35
N LEU A 395 -31.99 6.94 -26.26
CA LEU A 395 -30.58 7.24 -25.94
C LEU A 395 -29.67 6.94 -27.15
N PRO A 396 -29.07 7.94 -27.82
CA PRO A 396 -28.14 7.70 -28.91
C PRO A 396 -26.84 7.05 -28.43
N HIS A 397 -26.14 6.36 -29.32
CA HIS A 397 -24.82 5.78 -29.02
C HIS A 397 -23.85 6.84 -28.50
N GLN A 398 -23.16 6.52 -27.42
CA GLN A 398 -22.23 7.42 -26.75
C GLN A 398 -20.77 7.25 -27.22
N ASP A 399 -20.55 6.46 -28.26
CA ASP A 399 -19.22 6.03 -28.71
C ASP A 399 -18.29 7.15 -29.17
N ARG A 400 -18.88 8.29 -29.58
CA ARG A 400 -18.18 9.51 -30.01
C ARG A 400 -17.91 10.47 -28.85
N LYS A 401 -18.43 10.21 -27.64
CA LYS A 401 -18.13 11.03 -26.45
C LYS A 401 -16.71 10.78 -25.99
N LYS A 402 -15.99 11.85 -25.68
CA LYS A 402 -14.64 11.78 -25.09
C LYS A 402 -14.73 11.16 -23.69
N GLY A 403 -13.83 10.24 -23.37
CA GLY A 403 -13.77 9.59 -22.05
C GLY A 403 -14.72 8.40 -21.85
N GLN A 404 -15.39 7.93 -22.90
CA GLN A 404 -16.25 6.74 -22.80
C GLN A 404 -15.42 5.47 -22.57
N VAL A 405 -15.71 4.74 -21.48
CA VAL A 405 -15.06 3.46 -21.18
C VAL A 405 -15.59 2.37 -22.12
N LYS A 406 -14.69 1.73 -22.87
CA LYS A 406 -14.98 0.62 -23.82
C LYS A 406 -14.26 -0.68 -23.44
N ILE A 407 -13.76 -0.74 -22.21
CA ILE A 407 -12.99 -1.86 -21.65
C ILE A 407 -13.85 -2.48 -20.54
N PRO A 408 -13.80 -3.81 -20.32
CA PRO A 408 -14.51 -4.44 -19.20
C PRO A 408 -14.16 -3.78 -17.86
N THR A 409 -15.18 -3.32 -17.12
CA THR A 409 -15.02 -2.66 -15.81
C THR A 409 -15.10 -3.63 -14.63
N LYS A 410 -15.59 -4.85 -14.87
CA LYS A 410 -15.71 -5.92 -13.88
C LYS A 410 -15.31 -7.24 -14.53
N VAL A 411 -14.47 -8.00 -13.85
CA VAL A 411 -14.12 -9.39 -14.20
C VAL A 411 -14.57 -10.23 -13.01
N GLU A 412 -15.51 -11.13 -13.23
CA GLU A 412 -15.95 -12.07 -12.19
C GLU A 412 -14.94 -13.22 -12.13
N ALA A 413 -14.53 -13.59 -10.90
CA ALA A 413 -13.49 -14.56 -10.61
C ALA A 413 -14.07 -15.84 -10.01
#